data_AF-A0A2I2FFG2-F1
#
_entry.id   AF-A0A2I2FFG2-F1
#
_cell.length_a   1.000
_cell.length_b   1.000
_cell.length_c   1.000
_cell.angle_alpha   90.00
_cell.angle_beta   90.00
_cell.angle_gamma   90.00
#
_symmetry.space_group_name_H-M   'P 1'
#
loop_
_entity.id
_entity.type
_entity.pdbx_description
1 polymer ?
#
loop_
_entity_poly.entity_id
_entity_poly.type
_entity_poly.pdbx_seq_one_letter_code
_entity_poly.pdbx_strand_id
1 'polypeptide(L)'
;MTDPLKSLDQASAVSRKTYPIAGILTTVFGLDELPPQASEVACLWLLHPRLGTQERMVGIATAIINDWNQRIRDGRAGPKGPAKGLIAVTFDQRNHGSRLVDPLGNESWKKGNPRHAQDMFSMFQGTAKDVSVLIDYLPSYVFPKTERTVPENLVLGVSLGGHAAWSCLFHEPRISTGVVIIGCPDYVNLMADRARLSKLPEWTTSDPPGSQFLGSEAFPSTLLSTVRKLDPASLLLGVMGKKNKSRPLRKKPIAEPSEAEQKALRPLLKRTIAGKNILTLSGGVDKLVPYHRGEIFLNWLKQAIGSTGWFADGAITFEDIIDENAAHEVTPKMVAEAVRFVGDVLAGGEDSKSGIVRESKI
;
A
#
# COMPACT_ATOMS: atom_id res chain seq x y z
N MET A 1 -0.71 10.87 17.77
CA MET A 1 -0.71 9.55 17.11
C MET A 1 0.55 8.88 17.57
N THR A 2 0.48 7.66 18.10
CA THR A 2 1.69 6.89 18.42
C THR A 2 2.36 6.53 17.11
N ASP A 3 3.68 6.66 17.08
CA ASP A 3 4.48 6.30 15.91
C ASP A 3 4.50 4.76 15.77
N PRO A 4 4.06 4.21 14.62
CA PRO A 4 3.84 2.78 14.48
C PRO A 4 5.13 1.97 14.31
N LEU A 5 6.29 2.60 14.08
CA LEU A 5 7.56 1.92 13.82
C LEU A 5 8.52 1.95 15.01
N LYS A 6 8.05 2.36 16.20
CA LYS A 6 8.90 2.56 17.40
C LYS A 6 9.63 1.28 17.86
N SER A 7 9.15 0.11 17.47
CA SER A 7 9.66 -1.20 17.88
C SER A 7 10.92 -1.68 17.12
N LEU A 8 11.41 -0.94 16.11
CA LEU A 8 12.38 -1.42 15.12
C LEU A 8 13.79 -0.79 15.18
N ASP A 9 14.21 -0.26 16.32
CA ASP A 9 15.43 0.57 16.44
C ASP A 9 16.79 -0.18 16.40
N GLN A 10 16.86 -1.45 15.98
CA GLN A 10 18.12 -2.22 15.94
C GLN A 10 18.24 -3.09 14.69
N ALA A 11 19.01 -2.64 13.69
CA ALA A 11 19.42 -3.44 12.55
C ALA A 11 20.83 -3.04 12.06
N SER A 12 21.61 -4.00 11.54
CA SER A 12 22.97 -3.77 11.02
C SER A 12 22.94 -2.90 9.77
N ALA A 13 23.69 -1.80 9.75
CA ALA A 13 23.61 -0.78 8.71
C ALA A 13 23.85 -1.33 7.29
N VAL A 14 23.06 -0.84 6.33
CA VAL A 14 23.29 -0.99 4.88
C VAL A 14 23.69 0.37 4.29
N SER A 15 24.37 0.37 3.14
CA SER A 15 24.78 1.59 2.44
C SER A 15 23.60 2.51 2.18
N ARG A 16 23.86 3.82 2.19
CA ARG A 16 22.84 4.86 2.03
C ARG A 16 23.38 5.99 1.16
N LYS A 17 22.65 6.34 0.11
CA LYS A 17 22.97 7.50 -0.75
C LYS A 17 21.71 8.27 -1.13
N THR A 18 21.76 9.59 -1.00
CA THR A 18 20.62 10.46 -1.33
C THR A 18 20.86 11.18 -2.65
N TYR A 19 19.84 11.18 -3.50
CA TYR A 19 19.80 11.85 -4.80
C TYR A 19 18.63 12.82 -4.85
N PRO A 20 18.82 14.06 -5.30
CA PRO A 20 17.71 14.95 -5.62
C PRO A 20 17.14 14.58 -7.00
N ILE A 21 16.07 13.80 -7.05
CA ILE A 21 15.45 13.31 -8.29
C ILE A 21 14.13 14.03 -8.50
N ALA A 22 13.97 14.75 -9.63
CA ALA A 22 12.76 15.52 -9.93
C ALA A 22 12.33 16.48 -8.80
N GLY A 23 13.30 17.03 -8.06
CA GLY A 23 13.04 17.92 -6.92
C GLY A 23 12.63 17.21 -5.62
N ILE A 24 12.74 15.88 -5.56
CA ILE A 24 12.46 15.07 -4.37
C ILE A 24 13.78 14.50 -3.84
N LEU A 25 14.04 14.65 -2.54
CA LEU A 25 15.17 13.99 -1.88
C LEU A 25 14.87 12.50 -1.74
N THR A 26 15.51 11.71 -2.60
CA THR A 26 15.32 10.26 -2.72
C THR A 26 16.53 9.54 -2.14
N THR A 27 16.33 8.81 -1.04
CA THR A 27 17.37 8.01 -0.40
C THR A 27 17.30 6.57 -0.91
N VAL A 28 18.44 6.08 -1.39
CA VAL A 28 18.63 4.72 -1.89
C VAL A 28 19.51 3.96 -0.91
N PHE A 29 19.07 2.78 -0.51
CA PHE A 29 19.79 1.84 0.32
C PHE A 29 20.22 0.60 -0.47
N GLY A 30 21.32 -0.02 -0.06
CA GLY A 30 21.72 -1.33 -0.59
C GLY A 30 22.61 -1.30 -1.83
N LEU A 31 23.08 -0.13 -2.29
CA LEU A 31 23.86 0.00 -3.52
C LEU A 31 25.22 -0.72 -3.43
N ASP A 32 25.91 -0.58 -2.30
CA ASP A 32 27.22 -1.20 -2.08
C ASP A 32 27.09 -2.71 -1.77
N GLU A 33 25.89 -3.15 -1.37
CA GLU A 33 25.56 -4.54 -1.08
C GLU A 33 25.09 -5.33 -2.31
N LEU A 34 24.97 -4.67 -3.48
CA LEU A 34 24.56 -5.34 -4.71
C LEU A 34 25.59 -6.40 -5.12
N PRO A 35 25.16 -7.64 -5.43
CA PRO A 35 26.07 -8.67 -5.94
C PRO A 35 26.81 -8.20 -7.20
N PRO A 36 28.13 -8.43 -7.32
CA PRO A 36 28.91 -8.01 -8.50
C PRO A 36 28.34 -8.55 -9.82
N GLN A 37 27.77 -9.76 -9.79
CA GLN A 37 27.17 -10.44 -10.94
C GLN A 37 25.73 -10.03 -11.26
N ALA A 38 25.09 -9.19 -10.43
CA ALA A 38 23.71 -8.78 -10.65
C ALA A 38 23.62 -7.74 -11.78
N SER A 39 23.06 -8.14 -12.91
CA SER A 39 22.71 -7.25 -14.04
C SER A 39 21.31 -6.64 -13.91
N GLU A 40 20.41 -7.33 -13.20
CA GLU A 40 19.07 -6.86 -12.86
C GLU A 40 18.97 -6.56 -11.36
N VAL A 41 18.32 -5.45 -11.03
CA VAL A 41 18.11 -4.99 -9.67
C VAL A 41 16.62 -4.77 -9.43
N ALA A 42 16.06 -5.41 -8.42
CA ALA A 42 14.73 -5.08 -7.92
C ALA A 42 14.79 -3.82 -7.06
N CYS A 43 13.77 -2.97 -7.15
CA CYS A 43 13.64 -1.76 -6.34
C CYS A 43 12.42 -1.83 -5.43
N LEU A 44 12.65 -1.80 -4.11
CA LEU A 44 11.61 -1.73 -3.09
C LEU A 44 11.36 -0.28 -2.66
N TRP A 45 10.22 0.28 -3.04
CA TRP A 45 9.76 1.62 -2.67
C TRP A 45 9.12 1.61 -1.28
N LEU A 46 9.72 2.31 -0.32
CA LEU A 46 9.32 2.35 1.09
C LEU A 46 8.62 3.66 1.45
N LEU A 47 7.34 3.55 1.82
CA LEU A 47 6.44 4.67 2.10
C LEU A 47 6.10 4.75 3.59
N HIS A 48 6.57 5.82 4.25
CA HIS A 48 6.51 5.99 5.71
C HIS A 48 5.11 6.32 6.29
N PRO A 49 4.86 6.17 7.60
CA PRO A 49 3.57 6.53 8.22
C PRO A 49 3.34 8.04 8.31
N ARG A 50 2.08 8.43 8.57
CA ARG A 50 1.70 9.84 8.81
C ARG A 50 2.47 10.41 10.00
N LEU A 51 2.83 11.68 9.94
CA LEU A 51 3.64 12.41 10.93
C LEU A 51 5.08 11.89 11.09
N GLY A 52 5.49 10.90 10.29
CA GLY A 52 6.86 10.42 10.22
C GLY A 52 7.69 11.11 9.14
N THR A 53 8.90 10.60 8.96
CA THR A 53 9.82 10.93 7.87
C THR A 53 10.32 9.64 7.23
N GLN A 54 11.03 9.76 6.12
CA GLN A 54 11.67 8.65 5.42
C GLN A 54 12.60 7.82 6.32
N GLU A 55 13.20 8.43 7.36
CA GLU A 55 14.06 7.74 8.34
C GLU A 55 13.38 6.58 9.02
N ARG A 56 12.04 6.64 9.17
CA ARG A 56 11.28 5.56 9.81
C ARG A 56 11.35 4.25 9.05
N MET A 57 11.68 4.29 7.76
CA MET A 57 11.73 3.12 6.91
C MET A 57 13.09 2.41 6.93
N VAL A 58 14.11 2.99 7.58
CA VAL A 58 15.48 2.43 7.61
C VAL A 58 15.50 1.00 8.14
N GLY A 59 14.85 0.73 9.28
CA GLY A 59 14.83 -0.61 9.86
C GLY A 59 14.24 -1.69 8.93
N ILE A 60 13.16 -1.34 8.21
CA ILE A 60 12.54 -2.23 7.21
C ILE A 60 13.45 -2.40 5.99
N ALA A 61 14.05 -1.32 5.48
CA ALA A 61 15.00 -1.37 4.36
C ALA A 61 16.13 -2.35 4.67
N THR A 62 16.76 -2.16 5.83
CA THR A 62 17.87 -2.97 6.32
C THR A 62 17.48 -4.44 6.46
N ALA A 63 16.35 -4.73 7.12
CA ALA A 63 15.90 -6.11 7.35
C ALA A 63 15.70 -6.87 6.03
N ILE A 64 15.04 -6.23 5.05
CA ILE A 64 14.73 -6.87 3.76
C ILE A 64 15.99 -7.03 2.90
N ILE A 65 16.87 -6.02 2.84
CA ILE A 65 18.12 -6.11 2.07
C ILE A 65 19.03 -7.20 2.65
N ASN A 66 19.17 -7.25 3.97
CA ASN A 66 20.01 -8.25 4.62
C ASN A 66 19.48 -9.67 4.43
N ASP A 67 18.16 -9.88 4.54
CA ASP A 67 17.54 -11.18 4.27
C ASP A 67 17.74 -11.61 2.82
N TRP A 68 17.50 -10.71 1.85
CA TRP A 68 17.68 -11.04 0.44
C TRP A 68 19.14 -11.41 0.12
N ASN A 69 20.10 -10.63 0.61
CA ASN A 69 21.51 -10.94 0.42
C ASN A 69 21.93 -12.24 1.13
N GLN A 70 21.32 -12.57 2.28
CA GLN A 70 21.52 -13.86 2.93
C GLN A 70 20.95 -15.01 2.07
N ARG A 71 19.75 -14.86 1.52
CA ARG A 71 19.17 -15.85 0.59
C ARG A 71 20.06 -16.09 -0.62
N ILE A 72 20.68 -15.05 -1.18
CA ILE A 72 21.66 -15.20 -2.27
C ILE A 72 22.85 -16.04 -1.83
N ARG A 73 23.46 -15.72 -0.67
CA ARG A 73 24.60 -16.47 -0.12
C ARG A 73 24.26 -17.94 0.15
N ASP A 74 23.05 -18.20 0.63
CA ASP A 74 22.55 -19.54 0.93
C ASP A 74 22.10 -20.33 -0.31
N GLY A 75 22.15 -19.74 -1.51
CA GLY A 75 21.62 -20.38 -2.73
C GLY A 75 20.09 -20.50 -2.75
N ARG A 76 19.38 -19.69 -1.96
CA ARG A 76 17.91 -19.65 -1.85
C ARG A 76 17.26 -18.53 -2.68
N ALA A 77 18.01 -17.88 -3.56
CA ALA A 77 17.53 -16.79 -4.42
C ALA A 77 16.83 -17.26 -5.71
N GLY A 78 16.36 -18.52 -5.74
CA GLY A 78 15.65 -19.10 -6.88
C GLY A 78 16.55 -19.81 -7.90
N PRO A 79 15.96 -20.66 -8.76
CA PRO A 79 16.71 -21.52 -9.69
C PRO A 79 17.07 -20.85 -11.03
N LYS A 80 16.59 -19.63 -11.30
CA LYS A 80 16.69 -18.98 -12.62
C LYS A 80 17.83 -17.95 -12.66
N GLY A 81 18.98 -18.34 -13.22
CA GLY A 81 20.07 -17.42 -13.60
C GLY A 81 20.80 -16.72 -12.44
N PRO A 82 21.62 -15.69 -12.72
CA PRO A 82 22.26 -14.89 -11.68
C PRO A 82 21.20 -14.23 -10.79
N ALA A 83 21.37 -14.33 -9.47
CA ALA A 83 20.43 -13.72 -8.54
C ALA A 83 20.33 -12.20 -8.76
N LYS A 84 19.09 -11.69 -8.75
CA LYS A 84 18.81 -10.25 -8.83
C LYS A 84 19.40 -9.54 -7.62
N GLY A 85 19.92 -8.33 -7.82
CA GLY A 85 20.21 -7.43 -6.72
C GLY A 85 18.93 -6.83 -6.13
N LEU A 86 18.99 -6.27 -4.94
CA LEU A 86 17.88 -5.54 -4.32
C LEU A 86 18.39 -4.21 -3.75
N ILE A 87 17.70 -3.13 -4.12
CA ILE A 87 17.81 -1.84 -3.44
C ILE A 87 16.48 -1.49 -2.79
N ALA A 88 16.53 -0.68 -1.74
CA ALA A 88 15.36 -0.06 -1.16
C ALA A 88 15.42 1.46 -1.35
N VAL A 89 14.30 2.09 -1.63
CA VAL A 89 14.23 3.53 -1.91
C VAL A 89 13.15 4.16 -1.07
N THR A 90 13.46 5.27 -0.42
CA THR A 90 12.52 6.05 0.37
C THR A 90 12.68 7.54 0.10
N PHE A 91 11.65 8.30 0.43
CA PHE A 91 11.61 9.75 0.35
C PHE A 91 10.54 10.25 1.31
N ASP A 92 10.65 11.52 1.72
CA ASP A 92 9.59 12.10 2.53
C ASP A 92 8.32 12.24 1.67
N GLN A 93 7.21 11.72 2.18
CA GLN A 93 5.92 11.86 1.53
C GLN A 93 5.49 13.33 1.52
N ARG A 94 4.50 13.64 0.68
CA ARG A 94 3.97 15.00 0.60
C ARG A 94 3.52 15.50 1.97
N ASN A 95 3.86 16.75 2.25
CA ASN A 95 3.56 17.41 3.51
C ASN A 95 4.21 16.75 4.76
N HIS A 96 5.32 16.04 4.60
CA HIS A 96 6.07 15.41 5.70
C HIS A 96 7.57 15.69 5.57
N GLY A 97 8.32 15.53 6.67
CA GLY A 97 9.77 15.67 6.70
C GLY A 97 10.29 16.92 5.99
N SER A 98 11.24 16.74 5.07
CA SER A 98 11.81 17.81 4.25
C SER A 98 10.80 18.50 3.30
N ARG A 99 9.60 17.95 3.12
CA ARG A 99 8.53 18.45 2.26
C ARG A 99 7.30 18.93 3.04
N LEU A 100 7.45 19.18 4.35
CA LEU A 100 6.37 19.72 5.19
C LEU A 100 6.01 21.14 4.72
N VAL A 101 4.72 21.37 4.44
CA VAL A 101 4.20 22.67 3.98
C VAL A 101 3.20 23.24 4.98
N ASP A 102 2.22 22.43 5.40
CA ASP A 102 1.18 22.79 6.37
C ASP A 102 1.02 21.67 7.42
N PRO A 103 1.55 21.86 8.63
CA PRO A 103 1.42 20.88 9.72
C PRO A 103 -0.04 20.52 10.04
N LEU A 104 -0.98 21.47 9.94
CA LEU A 104 -2.39 21.22 10.24
C LEU A 104 -3.00 20.21 9.26
N GLY A 105 -2.57 20.24 8.00
CA GLY A 105 -3.00 19.28 6.97
C GLY A 105 -2.67 17.82 7.32
N ASN A 106 -1.72 17.58 8.23
CA ASN A 106 -1.41 16.25 8.74
C ASN A 106 -2.22 15.84 9.96
N GLU A 107 -3.08 16.71 10.49
CA GLU A 107 -3.88 16.42 11.69
C GLU A 107 -5.28 15.92 11.35
N SER A 108 -5.97 15.38 12.36
CA SER A 108 -7.34 14.86 12.20
C SER A 108 -8.38 15.95 12.46
N TRP A 109 -9.65 15.67 12.13
CA TRP A 109 -10.78 16.52 12.51
C TRP A 109 -10.79 16.86 14.01
N LYS A 110 -10.54 15.86 14.88
CA LYS A 110 -10.47 16.05 16.35
C LYS A 110 -9.37 17.01 16.80
N LYS A 111 -8.35 17.22 15.96
CA LYS A 111 -7.23 18.11 16.21
C LYS A 111 -7.33 19.42 15.43
N GLY A 112 -8.51 19.73 14.90
CA GLY A 112 -8.80 21.01 14.27
C GLY A 112 -8.49 21.08 12.78
N ASN A 113 -8.18 19.97 12.09
CA ASN A 113 -8.09 19.98 10.63
C ASN A 113 -9.48 19.81 10.01
N PRO A 114 -10.12 20.87 9.45
CA PRO A 114 -11.43 20.75 8.80
C PRO A 114 -11.37 19.92 7.51
N ARG A 115 -10.19 19.89 6.86
CA ARG A 115 -9.93 19.25 5.56
C ARG A 115 -9.31 17.87 5.69
N HIS A 116 -9.41 17.20 6.84
CA HIS A 116 -8.72 15.93 7.11
C HIS A 116 -8.94 14.85 6.02
N ALA A 117 -10.14 14.76 5.42
CA ALA A 117 -10.36 13.83 4.31
C ALA A 117 -9.66 14.29 3.00
N GLN A 118 -9.76 15.57 2.66
CA GLN A 118 -9.14 16.14 1.47
C GLN A 118 -7.61 16.02 1.56
N ASP A 119 -7.04 16.44 2.68
CA ASP A 119 -5.60 16.48 2.90
C ASP A 119 -5.04 15.06 2.90
N MET A 120 -5.63 14.14 3.66
CA MET A 120 -5.14 12.76 3.70
C MET A 120 -5.21 12.09 2.32
N PHE A 121 -6.34 12.20 1.61
CA PHE A 121 -6.48 11.58 0.29
C PHE A 121 -5.49 12.15 -0.73
N SER A 122 -5.36 13.47 -0.77
CA SER A 122 -4.46 14.14 -1.71
C SER A 122 -2.99 13.82 -1.44
N MET A 123 -2.59 13.66 -0.17
CA MET A 123 -1.23 13.29 0.21
C MET A 123 -0.85 11.91 -0.31
N PHE A 124 -1.56 10.84 0.04
CA PHE A 124 -1.13 9.49 -0.34
C PHE A 124 -1.31 9.20 -1.84
N GLN A 125 -2.31 9.81 -2.49
CA GLN A 125 -2.46 9.75 -3.94
C GLN A 125 -1.33 10.50 -4.66
N GLY A 126 -0.93 11.66 -4.13
CA GLY A 126 0.21 12.40 -4.63
C GLY A 126 1.54 11.67 -4.41
N THR A 127 1.71 10.97 -3.29
CA THR A 127 2.85 10.07 -3.03
C THR A 127 2.92 8.96 -4.07
N ALA A 128 1.81 8.31 -4.42
CA ALA A 128 1.82 7.27 -5.44
C ALA A 128 2.27 7.80 -6.82
N LYS A 129 1.87 9.03 -7.18
CA LYS A 129 2.38 9.70 -8.38
C LYS A 129 3.87 10.03 -8.29
N ASP A 130 4.35 10.43 -7.12
CA ASP A 130 5.77 10.66 -6.88
C ASP A 130 6.57 9.35 -7.09
N VAL A 131 6.06 8.19 -6.65
CA VAL A 131 6.66 6.88 -6.95
C VAL A 131 6.76 6.66 -8.45
N SER A 132 5.67 6.86 -9.21
CA SER A 132 5.69 6.71 -10.68
C SER A 132 6.77 7.56 -11.36
N VAL A 133 6.88 8.83 -10.94
CA VAL A 133 7.92 9.75 -11.44
C VAL A 133 9.31 9.26 -11.07
N LEU A 134 9.52 8.84 -9.82
CA LEU A 134 10.82 8.37 -9.38
C LEU A 134 11.23 7.05 -10.05
N ILE A 135 10.30 6.16 -10.40
CA ILE A 135 10.58 4.96 -11.20
C ILE A 135 11.17 5.34 -12.57
N ASP A 136 10.67 6.40 -13.22
CA ASP A 136 11.18 6.84 -14.52
C ASP A 136 12.65 7.26 -14.45
N TYR A 137 13.02 7.98 -13.39
CA TYR A 137 14.31 8.67 -13.33
C TYR A 137 15.36 7.91 -12.54
N LEU A 138 14.98 7.14 -11.51
CA LEU A 138 15.92 6.49 -10.58
C LEU A 138 17.07 5.77 -11.29
N PRO A 139 16.87 4.91 -12.31
CA PRO A 139 17.96 4.18 -12.94
C PRO A 139 19.06 5.09 -13.50
N SER A 140 18.70 6.26 -14.04
CA SER A 140 19.68 7.22 -14.60
C SER A 140 20.60 7.85 -13.54
N TYR A 141 20.19 7.84 -12.27
CA TYR A 141 20.99 8.36 -11.15
C TYR A 141 21.85 7.29 -10.50
N VAL A 142 21.32 6.07 -10.35
CA VAL A 142 22.02 4.98 -9.65
C VAL A 142 22.88 4.13 -10.57
N PHE A 143 22.54 4.01 -11.86
CA PHE A 143 23.27 3.24 -12.88
C PHE A 143 23.44 4.03 -14.19
N PRO A 144 24.15 5.19 -14.15
CA PRO A 144 24.21 6.14 -15.27
C PRO A 144 24.93 5.61 -16.52
N LYS A 145 25.73 4.55 -16.40
CA LYS A 145 26.45 3.92 -17.51
C LYS A 145 25.72 2.68 -18.03
N THR A 146 24.46 2.48 -17.65
CA THR A 146 23.66 1.29 -17.99
C THR A 146 24.29 -0.02 -17.54
N GLU A 147 25.08 0.03 -16.47
CA GLU A 147 25.76 -1.13 -15.91
C GLU A 147 24.78 -2.16 -15.30
N ARG A 148 23.58 -1.71 -14.91
CA ARG A 148 22.49 -2.52 -14.37
C ARG A 148 21.14 -1.96 -14.79
N THR A 149 20.12 -2.80 -14.86
CA THR A 149 18.72 -2.40 -15.11
C THR A 149 17.87 -2.55 -13.84
N VAL A 150 16.75 -1.83 -13.78
CA VAL A 150 15.77 -1.92 -12.67
C VAL A 150 14.40 -2.36 -13.18
N PRO A 151 14.26 -3.61 -13.67
CA PRO A 151 13.03 -4.05 -14.33
C PRO A 151 11.88 -4.32 -13.35
N GLU A 152 12.19 -4.59 -12.07
CA GLU A 152 11.20 -5.03 -11.09
C GLU A 152 11.04 -3.99 -9.97
N ASN A 153 9.80 -3.55 -9.77
CA ASN A 153 9.47 -2.56 -8.75
C ASN A 153 8.44 -3.14 -7.78
N LEU A 154 8.77 -3.05 -6.49
CA LEU A 154 7.92 -3.46 -5.37
C LEU A 154 7.59 -2.22 -4.54
N VAL A 155 6.46 -2.19 -3.85
CA VAL A 155 6.12 -1.13 -2.89
C VAL A 155 5.82 -1.72 -1.53
N LEU A 156 6.30 -1.09 -0.47
CA LEU A 156 5.89 -1.38 0.90
C LEU A 156 5.52 -0.07 1.58
N GLY A 157 4.33 -0.03 2.17
CA GLY A 157 3.82 1.16 2.83
C GLY A 157 3.26 0.87 4.22
N VAL A 158 3.49 1.79 5.15
CA VAL A 158 2.97 1.71 6.53
C VAL A 158 1.96 2.83 6.79
N SER A 159 0.76 2.50 7.28
CA SER A 159 -0.27 3.49 7.65
C SER A 159 -0.63 4.41 6.47
N LEU A 160 -0.29 5.71 6.51
CA LEU A 160 -0.40 6.61 5.34
C LEU A 160 0.28 6.04 4.10
N GLY A 161 1.50 5.52 4.25
CA GLY A 161 2.21 4.82 3.20
C GLY A 161 1.49 3.55 2.74
N GLY A 162 0.77 2.85 3.62
CA GLY A 162 -0.05 1.69 3.26
C GLY A 162 -1.22 2.05 2.35
N HIS A 163 -1.86 3.21 2.57
CA HIS A 163 -2.84 3.75 1.63
C HIS A 163 -2.20 4.13 0.28
N ALA A 164 -0.99 4.71 0.30
CA ALA A 164 -0.24 5.02 -0.92
C ALA A 164 0.16 3.74 -1.68
N ALA A 165 0.53 2.66 -0.97
CA ALA A 165 0.87 1.36 -1.56
C ALA A 165 -0.34 0.74 -2.29
N TRP A 166 -1.55 0.81 -1.73
CA TRP A 166 -2.78 0.46 -2.45
C TRP A 166 -2.96 1.26 -3.75
N SER A 167 -2.66 2.56 -3.70
CA SER A 167 -2.73 3.41 -4.89
C SER A 167 -1.67 3.05 -5.93
N CYS A 168 -0.45 2.71 -5.50
CA CYS A 168 0.61 2.24 -6.41
C CYS A 168 0.20 0.91 -7.07
N LEU A 169 -0.33 -0.04 -6.29
CA LEU A 169 -0.83 -1.32 -6.80
C LEU A 169 -1.87 -1.13 -7.90
N PHE A 170 -2.83 -0.22 -7.73
CA PHE A 170 -3.93 -0.06 -8.68
C PHE A 170 -3.59 0.80 -9.90
N HIS A 171 -2.65 1.75 -9.77
CA HIS A 171 -2.46 2.81 -10.78
C HIS A 171 -1.05 2.89 -11.36
N GLU A 172 -0.07 2.16 -10.81
CA GLU A 172 1.28 2.05 -11.38
C GLU A 172 1.49 0.63 -11.95
N PRO A 173 1.37 0.45 -13.27
CA PRO A 173 1.50 -0.87 -13.89
C PRO A 173 2.87 -1.51 -13.69
N ARG A 174 3.93 -0.72 -13.48
CA ARG A 174 5.31 -1.23 -13.28
C ARG A 174 5.55 -1.81 -11.88
N ILE A 175 4.65 -1.58 -10.92
CA ILE A 175 4.72 -2.19 -9.59
C ILE A 175 4.16 -3.61 -9.67
N SER A 176 4.99 -4.63 -9.52
CA SER A 176 4.56 -6.04 -9.55
C SER A 176 4.06 -6.53 -8.19
N THR A 177 4.55 -5.95 -7.10
CA THR A 177 4.33 -6.47 -5.75
C THR A 177 4.08 -5.33 -4.75
N GLY A 178 3.13 -5.54 -3.84
CA GLY A 178 2.80 -4.57 -2.80
C GLY A 178 2.64 -5.19 -1.42
N VAL A 179 3.31 -4.61 -0.42
CA VAL A 179 3.13 -4.92 1.00
C VAL A 179 2.44 -3.74 1.68
N VAL A 180 1.22 -3.95 2.14
CA VAL A 180 0.40 -2.93 2.79
C VAL A 180 0.31 -3.24 4.27
N ILE A 181 1.00 -2.45 5.09
CA ILE A 181 0.95 -2.56 6.56
C ILE A 181 0.01 -1.49 7.09
N ILE A 182 -1.02 -1.90 7.84
CA ILE A 182 -2.03 -1.06 8.52
C ILE A 182 -2.62 0.05 7.62
N GLY A 183 -2.84 -0.28 6.34
CA GLY A 183 -3.50 0.57 5.34
C GLY A 183 -4.91 0.07 5.02
N CYS A 184 -5.75 0.93 4.42
CA CYS A 184 -7.13 0.58 4.07
C CYS A 184 -7.42 0.83 2.57
N PRO A 185 -8.02 -0.14 1.85
CA PRO A 185 -8.45 0.00 0.46
C PRO A 185 -9.86 0.60 0.26
N ASP A 186 -10.57 0.93 1.35
CA ASP A 186 -11.90 1.55 1.31
C ASP A 186 -11.89 2.89 2.06
N TYR A 187 -11.44 3.93 1.35
CA TYR A 187 -11.27 5.25 1.93
C TYR A 187 -12.59 5.87 2.41
N VAL A 188 -13.69 5.64 1.69
CA VAL A 188 -15.01 6.15 2.08
C VAL A 188 -15.45 5.54 3.41
N ASN A 189 -15.32 4.23 3.57
CA ASN A 189 -15.73 3.56 4.80
C ASN A 189 -14.83 3.97 5.99
N LEU A 190 -13.53 4.14 5.76
CA LEU A 190 -12.60 4.65 6.78
C LEU A 190 -12.93 6.10 7.19
N MET A 191 -13.16 7.00 6.24
CA MET A 191 -13.48 8.40 6.56
C MET A 191 -14.84 8.54 7.23
N ALA A 192 -15.83 7.74 6.83
CA ALA A 192 -17.14 7.72 7.49
C ALA A 192 -17.01 7.35 8.98
N ASP A 193 -16.20 6.35 9.31
CA ASP A 193 -15.99 5.98 10.72
C ASP A 193 -15.24 7.05 11.50
N ARG A 194 -14.25 7.69 10.88
CA ARG A 194 -13.56 8.84 11.50
C ARG A 194 -14.50 10.03 11.69
N ALA A 195 -15.43 10.28 10.77
CA ALA A 195 -16.43 11.35 10.88
C ALA A 195 -17.38 11.08 12.05
N ARG A 196 -17.88 9.84 12.16
CA ARG A 196 -18.67 9.36 13.31
C ARG A 196 -17.92 9.55 14.62
N LEU A 197 -16.69 9.07 14.71
CA LEU A 197 -15.88 9.13 15.93
C LEU A 197 -15.48 10.56 16.31
N SER A 198 -15.41 11.46 15.33
CA SER A 198 -15.12 12.89 15.51
C SER A 198 -16.37 13.72 15.81
N LYS A 199 -17.57 13.10 15.78
CA LYS A 199 -18.86 13.76 16.02
C LYS A 199 -19.07 14.98 15.11
N LEU A 200 -18.70 14.85 13.83
CA LEU A 200 -18.90 15.93 12.87
C LEU A 200 -20.38 16.33 12.79
N PRO A 201 -20.72 17.62 12.60
CA PRO A 201 -22.11 18.06 12.50
C PRO A 201 -22.91 17.26 11.45
N GLU A 202 -22.36 17.06 10.27
CA GLU A 202 -23.00 16.31 9.17
C GLU A 202 -23.19 14.82 9.49
N TRP A 203 -22.59 14.35 10.58
CA TRP A 203 -22.84 13.05 11.16
C TRP A 203 -23.94 13.08 12.22
N THR A 204 -23.85 14.01 13.17
CA THR A 204 -24.68 14.03 14.38
C THR A 204 -26.03 14.70 14.20
N THR A 205 -26.16 15.60 13.22
CA THR A 205 -27.40 16.35 12.97
C THR A 205 -28.26 15.77 11.85
N SER A 206 -27.78 14.76 11.13
CA SER A 206 -28.51 14.14 10.03
C SER A 206 -29.34 12.94 10.48
N ASP A 207 -30.45 12.67 9.78
CA ASP A 207 -31.26 11.46 9.95
C ASP A 207 -31.33 10.66 8.63
N PRO A 208 -30.93 9.37 8.61
CA PRO A 208 -30.16 8.67 9.64
C PRO A 208 -28.78 9.31 9.89
N PRO A 209 -28.11 9.03 11.02
CA PRO A 209 -26.78 9.59 11.31
C PRO A 209 -25.76 9.32 10.19
N GLY A 210 -25.07 10.38 9.75
CA GLY A 210 -24.11 10.33 8.65
C GLY A 210 -24.73 10.35 7.24
N SER A 211 -26.05 10.48 7.09
CA SER A 211 -26.71 10.51 5.77
C SER A 211 -26.28 11.70 4.91
N GLN A 212 -25.81 12.79 5.53
CA GLN A 212 -25.32 13.99 4.86
C GLN A 212 -23.79 14.07 4.78
N PHE A 213 -23.06 13.05 5.25
CA PHE A 213 -21.60 13.08 5.26
C PHE A 213 -21.00 13.15 3.85
N LEU A 214 -21.46 12.32 2.92
CA LEU A 214 -20.97 12.38 1.54
C LEU A 214 -21.59 13.56 0.80
N GLY A 215 -20.75 14.46 0.30
CA GLY A 215 -21.17 15.72 -0.31
C GLY A 215 -21.12 16.91 0.66
N SER A 216 -20.82 16.68 1.94
CA SER A 216 -20.58 17.74 2.93
C SER A 216 -19.28 18.51 2.69
N GLU A 217 -19.03 19.56 3.48
CA GLU A 217 -17.73 20.24 3.50
C GLU A 217 -16.61 19.32 3.99
N ALA A 218 -16.89 18.44 4.94
CA ALA A 218 -15.93 17.45 5.43
C ALA A 218 -15.62 16.34 4.41
N PHE A 219 -16.51 16.08 3.46
CA PHE A 219 -16.26 15.15 2.35
C PHE A 219 -16.95 15.61 1.05
N PRO A 220 -16.39 16.61 0.35
CA PRO A 220 -17.06 17.26 -0.77
C PRO A 220 -17.32 16.32 -1.96
N SER A 221 -18.35 16.62 -2.76
CA SER A 221 -18.69 15.86 -3.97
C SER A 221 -17.55 15.82 -5.00
N THR A 222 -16.71 16.87 -5.03
CA THR A 222 -15.52 16.92 -5.88
C THR A 222 -14.44 15.94 -5.39
N LEU A 223 -14.20 15.85 -4.07
CA LEU A 223 -13.35 14.82 -3.47
C LEU A 223 -13.91 13.43 -3.77
N LEU A 224 -15.20 13.20 -3.52
CA LEU A 224 -15.86 11.92 -3.78
C LEU A 224 -15.71 11.47 -5.24
N SER A 225 -15.76 12.42 -6.19
CA SER A 225 -15.55 12.13 -7.61
C SER A 225 -14.13 11.68 -7.92
N THR A 226 -13.13 12.23 -7.24
CA THR A 226 -11.73 11.78 -7.30
C THR A 226 -11.55 10.42 -6.62
N VAL A 227 -12.14 10.23 -5.44
CA VAL A 227 -12.10 8.97 -4.69
C VAL A 227 -12.67 7.82 -5.53
N ARG A 228 -13.80 8.02 -6.22
CA ARG A 228 -14.38 7.03 -7.14
C ARG A 228 -13.46 6.59 -8.28
N LYS A 229 -12.44 7.36 -8.63
CA LYS A 229 -11.49 7.04 -9.69
C LYS A 229 -10.23 6.37 -9.18
N LEU A 230 -9.83 6.66 -7.93
CA LEU A 230 -8.49 6.34 -7.42
C LEU A 230 -8.48 5.41 -6.21
N ASP A 231 -9.54 5.37 -5.40
CA ASP A 231 -9.65 4.46 -4.26
C ASP A 231 -10.06 3.05 -4.74
N PRO A 232 -9.36 1.97 -4.32
CA PRO A 232 -9.62 0.61 -4.80
C PRO A 232 -11.08 0.18 -4.71
N ALA A 233 -11.68 0.31 -3.52
CA ALA A 233 -13.07 -0.08 -3.30
C ALA A 233 -14.02 0.79 -4.11
N SER A 234 -13.83 2.11 -4.09
CA SER A 234 -14.73 3.03 -4.80
C SER A 234 -14.66 2.88 -6.32
N LEU A 235 -13.49 2.53 -6.87
CA LEU A 235 -13.27 2.27 -8.29
C LEU A 235 -14.00 0.99 -8.73
N LEU A 236 -13.73 -0.14 -8.07
CA LEU A 236 -14.31 -1.43 -8.46
C LEU A 236 -15.82 -1.47 -8.19
N LEU A 237 -16.26 -1.03 -7.02
CA LEU A 237 -17.68 -1.01 -6.68
C LEU A 237 -18.46 0.07 -7.46
N GLY A 238 -17.77 1.03 -8.07
CA GLY A 238 -18.36 2.08 -8.87
C GLY A 238 -19.05 1.59 -10.14
N VAL A 239 -18.59 0.47 -10.71
CA VAL A 239 -19.18 -0.17 -11.90
C VAL A 239 -20.24 -1.23 -11.58
N MET A 240 -20.45 -1.53 -10.30
CA MET A 240 -21.51 -2.43 -9.85
C MET A 240 -22.84 -1.68 -9.68
N GLY A 241 -23.94 -2.44 -9.58
CA GLY A 241 -25.29 -1.93 -9.38
C GLY A 241 -25.43 -1.05 -8.14
N LYS A 242 -26.49 -0.23 -8.09
CA LYS A 242 -26.71 0.79 -7.04
C LYS A 242 -26.60 0.26 -5.59
N LYS A 243 -26.89 -1.02 -5.36
CA LYS A 243 -26.80 -1.67 -4.04
C LYS A 243 -25.34 -1.87 -3.58
N ASN A 244 -24.41 -2.03 -4.52
CA ASN A 244 -23.01 -2.37 -4.26
C ASN A 244 -22.07 -1.17 -4.29
N LYS A 245 -22.50 -0.01 -4.82
CA LYS A 245 -21.72 1.25 -4.79
C LYS A 245 -21.20 1.60 -3.40
N SER A 246 -20.05 2.29 -3.34
CA SER A 246 -19.46 2.78 -2.10
C SER A 246 -20.46 3.61 -1.27
N ARG A 247 -20.53 3.32 0.03
CA ARG A 247 -21.47 3.91 0.99
C ARG A 247 -20.78 4.08 2.35
N PRO A 248 -21.12 5.11 3.14
CA PRO A 248 -20.63 5.26 4.50
C PRO A 248 -21.00 4.06 5.37
N LEU A 249 -20.06 3.61 6.21
CA LEU A 249 -20.26 2.53 7.18
C LEU A 249 -20.95 1.29 6.60
N ARG A 250 -20.35 0.70 5.57
CA ARG A 250 -20.82 -0.58 5.04
C ARG A 250 -20.82 -1.62 6.17
N LYS A 251 -21.98 -2.29 6.36
CA LYS A 251 -22.17 -3.37 7.34
C LYS A 251 -22.51 -4.71 6.70
N LYS A 252 -23.07 -4.69 5.48
CA LYS A 252 -23.48 -5.89 4.76
C LYS A 252 -22.38 -6.33 3.80
N PRO A 253 -22.19 -7.65 3.60
CA PRO A 253 -21.33 -8.16 2.54
C PRO A 253 -21.67 -7.56 1.17
N ILE A 254 -20.66 -7.44 0.31
CA ILE A 254 -20.88 -7.08 -1.10
C ILE A 254 -21.37 -8.34 -1.81
N ALA A 255 -22.48 -8.22 -2.54
CA ALA A 255 -23.03 -9.36 -3.27
C ALA A 255 -22.10 -9.77 -4.42
N GLU A 256 -22.13 -11.05 -4.77
CA GLU A 256 -21.43 -11.53 -5.96
C GLU A 256 -21.96 -10.80 -7.21
N PRO A 257 -21.07 -10.31 -8.09
CA PRO A 257 -21.48 -9.62 -9.31
C PRO A 257 -22.22 -10.56 -10.27
N SER A 258 -23.28 -10.04 -10.89
CA SER A 258 -23.92 -10.67 -12.06
C SER A 258 -22.94 -10.81 -13.22
N GLU A 259 -23.22 -11.67 -14.21
CA GLU A 259 -22.38 -11.84 -15.40
C GLU A 259 -22.09 -10.50 -16.12
N ALA A 260 -23.08 -9.61 -16.20
CA ALA A 260 -22.92 -8.30 -16.80
C ALA A 260 -21.97 -7.39 -15.98
N GLU A 261 -22.05 -7.44 -14.65
CA GLU A 261 -21.14 -6.72 -13.76
C GLU A 261 -19.73 -7.33 -13.80
N GLN A 262 -19.59 -8.65 -13.86
CA GLN A 262 -18.31 -9.33 -14.05
C GLN A 262 -17.67 -8.87 -15.37
N LYS A 263 -18.42 -8.84 -16.47
CA LYS A 263 -17.94 -8.33 -17.77
C LYS A 263 -17.41 -6.89 -17.69
N ALA A 264 -18.02 -6.05 -16.85
CA ALA A 264 -17.55 -4.67 -16.61
C ALA A 264 -16.33 -4.60 -15.67
N LEU A 265 -16.25 -5.48 -14.66
CA LEU A 265 -15.16 -5.51 -13.68
C LEU A 265 -13.87 -6.12 -14.23
N ARG A 266 -13.96 -7.13 -15.11
CA ARG A 266 -12.78 -7.85 -15.61
C ARG A 266 -11.74 -6.94 -16.26
N PRO A 267 -12.08 -6.00 -17.17
CA PRO A 267 -11.09 -5.07 -17.74
C PRO A 267 -10.44 -4.15 -16.70
N LEU A 268 -11.18 -3.77 -15.65
CA LEU A 268 -10.63 -2.99 -14.54
C LEU A 268 -9.61 -3.81 -13.78
N LEU A 269 -9.98 -4.99 -13.29
CA LEU A 269 -9.07 -5.86 -12.54
C LEU A 269 -7.82 -6.26 -13.35
N LYS A 270 -7.99 -6.52 -14.66
CA LYS A 270 -6.87 -6.81 -15.57
C LYS A 270 -5.87 -5.68 -15.66
N ARG A 271 -6.32 -4.43 -15.81
CA ARG A 271 -5.38 -3.29 -15.88
C ARG A 271 -4.80 -2.91 -14.52
N THR A 272 -5.52 -3.17 -13.43
CA THR A 272 -5.13 -2.69 -12.11
C THR A 272 -4.27 -3.69 -11.37
N ILE A 273 -4.68 -4.96 -11.21
CA ILE A 273 -4.02 -5.86 -10.25
C ILE A 273 -3.73 -7.27 -10.76
N ALA A 274 -4.13 -7.63 -11.98
CA ALA A 274 -3.80 -8.95 -12.54
C ALA A 274 -2.29 -9.19 -12.55
N GLY A 275 -1.88 -10.42 -12.19
CA GLY A 275 -0.49 -10.84 -12.08
C GLY A 275 0.30 -10.24 -10.92
N LYS A 276 -0.32 -9.42 -10.05
CA LYS A 276 0.39 -8.81 -8.92
C LYS A 276 0.42 -9.71 -7.68
N ASN A 277 1.44 -9.52 -6.86
CA ASN A 277 1.56 -10.12 -5.54
C ASN A 277 1.22 -9.08 -4.46
N ILE A 278 0.27 -9.38 -3.58
CA ILE A 278 -0.23 -8.44 -2.58
C ILE A 278 -0.20 -9.11 -1.21
N LEU A 279 0.45 -8.45 -0.25
CA LEU A 279 0.39 -8.80 1.17
C LEU A 279 -0.26 -7.66 1.94
N THR A 280 -1.32 -7.96 2.70
CA THR A 280 -1.90 -7.06 3.70
C THR A 280 -1.54 -7.54 5.11
N LEU A 281 -1.02 -6.62 5.93
CA LEU A 281 -0.68 -6.84 7.32
C LEU A 281 -1.46 -5.86 8.19
N SER A 282 -2.33 -6.36 9.06
CA SER A 282 -3.23 -5.51 9.88
C SER A 282 -3.14 -5.85 11.36
N GLY A 283 -3.38 -4.86 12.22
CA GLY A 283 -3.57 -5.08 13.66
C GLY A 283 -5.02 -5.40 14.00
N GLY A 284 -5.24 -6.49 14.74
CA GLY A 284 -6.57 -6.96 15.13
C GLY A 284 -7.29 -6.01 16.08
N VAL A 285 -6.55 -5.20 16.85
CA VAL A 285 -7.11 -4.20 17.79
C VAL A 285 -6.81 -2.76 17.36
N ASP A 286 -6.41 -2.54 16.11
CA ASP A 286 -6.16 -1.20 15.56
C ASP A 286 -7.43 -0.33 15.60
N LYS A 287 -7.33 0.84 16.26
CA LYS A 287 -8.42 1.82 16.38
C LYS A 287 -8.26 3.03 15.43
N LEU A 288 -7.11 3.18 14.78
CA LEU A 288 -6.81 4.27 13.86
C LEU A 288 -7.07 3.89 12.40
N VAL A 289 -6.72 2.66 12.02
CA VAL A 289 -7.07 2.03 10.75
C VAL A 289 -7.62 0.63 11.03
N PRO A 290 -8.84 0.53 11.60
CA PRO A 290 -9.38 -0.77 11.98
C PRO A 290 -9.56 -1.68 10.76
N TYR A 291 -9.05 -2.92 10.82
CA TYR A 291 -9.11 -3.89 9.72
C TYR A 291 -10.53 -4.03 9.14
N HIS A 292 -11.53 -4.12 10.02
CA HIS A 292 -12.95 -4.27 9.65
C HIS A 292 -13.51 -3.11 8.81
N ARG A 293 -12.80 -1.98 8.65
CA ARG A 293 -13.16 -0.91 7.70
C ARG A 293 -12.85 -1.29 6.25
N GLY A 294 -11.81 -2.09 5.99
CA GLY A 294 -11.48 -2.63 4.67
C GLY A 294 -11.98 -4.05 4.44
N GLU A 295 -12.20 -4.82 5.51
CA GLU A 295 -12.52 -6.25 5.49
C GLU A 295 -13.65 -6.63 4.54
N ILE A 296 -14.77 -5.89 4.50
CA ILE A 296 -15.89 -6.24 3.62
C ILE A 296 -15.47 -6.21 2.14
N PHE A 297 -14.68 -5.21 1.74
CA PHE A 297 -14.15 -5.12 0.39
C PHE A 297 -13.08 -6.19 0.14
N LEU A 298 -12.18 -6.42 1.10
CA LEU A 298 -11.13 -7.43 0.99
C LEU A 298 -11.72 -8.84 0.85
N ASN A 299 -12.73 -9.20 1.63
CA ASN A 299 -13.39 -10.50 1.54
C ASN A 299 -14.06 -10.69 0.17
N TRP A 300 -14.72 -9.66 -0.36
CA TRP A 300 -15.27 -9.69 -1.71
C TRP A 300 -14.17 -9.84 -2.77
N LEU A 301 -13.06 -9.11 -2.64
CA LEU A 301 -11.94 -9.19 -3.57
C LEU A 301 -11.28 -10.58 -3.53
N LYS A 302 -11.00 -11.11 -2.34
CA LYS A 302 -10.44 -12.46 -2.12
C LYS A 302 -11.32 -13.54 -2.77
N GLN A 303 -12.64 -13.45 -2.59
CA GLN A 303 -13.59 -14.37 -3.25
C GLN A 303 -13.53 -14.26 -4.78
N ALA A 304 -13.40 -13.06 -5.33
CA ALA A 304 -13.30 -12.86 -6.77
C ALA A 304 -12.01 -13.42 -7.37
N ILE A 305 -10.87 -13.22 -6.70
CA ILE A 305 -9.54 -13.53 -7.24
C ILE A 305 -9.02 -14.92 -6.84
N GLY A 306 -9.61 -15.56 -5.84
CA GLY A 306 -9.19 -16.90 -5.39
C GLY A 306 -9.34 -17.95 -6.49
N SER A 307 -8.76 -19.13 -6.26
CA SER A 307 -8.65 -20.20 -7.27
C SER A 307 -9.99 -20.69 -7.85
N THR A 308 -11.09 -20.50 -7.11
CA THR A 308 -12.47 -20.81 -7.52
C THR A 308 -13.30 -19.57 -7.87
N GLY A 309 -12.71 -18.37 -7.79
CA GLY A 309 -13.36 -17.10 -8.05
C GLY A 309 -13.55 -16.82 -9.55
N TRP A 310 -14.50 -15.94 -9.87
CA TRP A 310 -14.81 -15.55 -11.25
C TRP A 310 -13.68 -14.76 -11.95
N PHE A 311 -12.65 -14.36 -11.21
CA PHE A 311 -11.41 -13.73 -11.70
C PHE A 311 -10.16 -14.52 -11.32
N ALA A 312 -10.27 -15.84 -11.08
CA ALA A 312 -9.12 -16.71 -10.79
C ALA A 312 -8.02 -16.62 -11.87
N ASP A 313 -8.40 -16.48 -13.13
CA ASP A 313 -7.49 -16.32 -14.27
C ASP A 313 -6.73 -14.99 -14.28
N GLY A 314 -7.02 -14.09 -13.32
CA GLY A 314 -6.21 -12.91 -13.05
C GLY A 314 -4.84 -13.21 -12.45
N ALA A 315 -4.59 -14.44 -11.99
CA ALA A 315 -3.31 -14.91 -11.46
C ALA A 315 -2.73 -13.97 -10.38
N ILE A 316 -3.56 -13.59 -9.41
CA ILE A 316 -3.19 -12.69 -8.32
C ILE A 316 -2.81 -13.52 -7.10
N THR A 317 -1.64 -13.26 -6.53
CA THR A 317 -1.28 -13.81 -5.21
C THR A 317 -1.68 -12.80 -4.15
N PHE A 318 -2.55 -13.20 -3.23
CA PHE A 318 -3.05 -12.34 -2.16
C PHE A 318 -2.89 -13.01 -0.80
N GLU A 319 -2.11 -12.39 0.08
CA GLU A 319 -1.99 -12.80 1.46
C GLU A 319 -2.61 -11.74 2.39
N ASP A 320 -3.51 -12.15 3.27
CA ASP A 320 -4.18 -11.29 4.25
C ASP A 320 -3.90 -11.78 5.66
N ILE A 321 -3.04 -11.07 6.38
CA ILE A 321 -2.50 -11.50 7.67
C ILE A 321 -2.83 -10.48 8.75
N ILE A 322 -3.38 -10.98 9.85
CA ILE A 322 -3.80 -10.16 10.99
C ILE A 322 -3.00 -10.56 12.23
N ASP A 323 -2.24 -9.62 12.79
CA ASP A 323 -1.69 -9.79 14.14
C ASP A 323 -2.81 -9.46 15.15
N GLU A 324 -3.36 -10.48 15.81
CA GLU A 324 -4.61 -10.35 16.57
C GLU A 324 -4.50 -9.34 17.72
N ASN A 325 -3.30 -9.17 18.27
CA ASN A 325 -3.06 -8.35 19.46
C ASN A 325 -2.47 -6.98 19.13
N ALA A 326 -2.02 -6.77 17.89
CA ALA A 326 -1.42 -5.51 17.49
C ALA A 326 -2.47 -4.39 17.36
N ALA A 327 -2.10 -3.21 17.88
CA ALA A 327 -2.85 -1.98 17.68
C ALA A 327 -2.45 -1.29 16.36
N HIS A 328 -2.39 0.04 16.34
CA HIS A 328 -1.85 0.79 15.20
C HIS A 328 -0.32 0.84 15.27
N GLU A 329 0.32 -0.30 15.03
CA GLU A 329 1.77 -0.48 15.12
C GLU A 329 2.26 -1.52 14.12
N VAL A 330 3.55 -1.53 13.87
CA VAL A 330 4.25 -2.56 13.10
C VAL A 330 4.99 -3.46 14.08
N THR A 331 4.50 -4.68 14.24
CA THR A 331 5.12 -5.66 15.15
C THR A 331 6.31 -6.36 14.47
N PRO A 332 7.24 -6.95 15.24
CA PRO A 332 8.30 -7.78 14.67
C PRO A 332 7.76 -8.94 13.81
N LYS A 333 6.59 -9.49 14.16
CA LYS A 333 5.93 -10.53 13.36
C LYS A 333 5.48 -10.00 12.00
N MET A 334 4.92 -8.79 11.95
CA MET A 334 4.58 -8.15 10.68
C MET A 334 5.81 -7.88 9.82
N VAL A 335 6.93 -7.45 10.42
CA VAL A 335 8.20 -7.29 9.68
C VAL A 335 8.70 -8.63 9.15
N ALA A 336 8.64 -9.70 9.95
CA ALA A 336 9.02 -11.03 9.51
C ALA A 336 8.20 -11.51 8.31
N GLU A 337 6.87 -11.30 8.31
CA GLU A 337 6.02 -11.62 7.15
C GLU A 337 6.35 -10.75 5.93
N ALA A 338 6.63 -9.45 6.12
CA ALA A 338 7.03 -8.57 5.02
C ALA A 338 8.37 -9.00 4.39
N VAL A 339 9.36 -9.33 5.23
CA VAL A 339 10.68 -9.85 4.81
C VAL A 339 10.51 -11.18 4.07
N ARG A 340 9.75 -12.12 4.66
CA ARG A 340 9.45 -13.41 4.04
C ARG A 340 8.83 -13.23 2.66
N PHE A 341 7.74 -12.46 2.58
CA PHE A 341 6.97 -12.28 1.36
C PHE A 341 7.78 -11.64 0.23
N VAL A 342 8.54 -10.57 0.52
CA VAL A 342 9.42 -9.96 -0.48
C VAL A 342 10.48 -10.94 -0.97
N GLY A 343 11.12 -11.66 -0.05
CA GLY A 343 12.14 -12.65 -0.41
C GLY A 343 11.59 -13.83 -1.22
N ASP A 344 10.38 -14.30 -0.92
CA ASP A 344 9.73 -15.40 -1.63
C ASP A 344 9.33 -14.98 -3.06
N VAL A 345 8.81 -13.77 -3.22
CA VAL A 345 8.49 -13.21 -4.54
C VAL A 345 9.74 -13.03 -5.39
N LEU A 346 10.81 -12.45 -4.83
CA LEU A 346 12.08 -12.25 -5.55
C LEU A 346 12.76 -13.57 -5.94
N ALA A 347 12.59 -14.62 -5.15
CA ALA A 347 13.09 -15.97 -5.48
C ALA A 347 12.30 -16.65 -6.63
N GLY A 348 11.25 -16.01 -7.14
CA GLY A 348 10.43 -16.52 -8.24
C GLY A 348 9.45 -17.58 -7.77
N GLY A 349 8.53 -17.20 -6.86
CA GLY A 349 7.43 -18.04 -6.39
C GLY A 349 6.66 -18.74 -7.53
N GLU A 350 5.86 -19.76 -7.20
CA GLU A 350 5.19 -20.60 -8.19
C GLU A 350 4.46 -19.75 -9.24
N ASP A 351 4.85 -19.88 -10.52
CA ASP A 351 4.21 -19.27 -11.68
C ASP A 351 2.79 -19.87 -11.84
N SER A 352 1.88 -19.48 -10.94
CA SER A 352 0.50 -19.96 -10.93
C SER A 352 -0.31 -19.23 -11.98
N LYS A 353 -0.97 -20.00 -12.85
CA LYS A 353 -1.94 -19.47 -13.81
C LYS A 353 -3.30 -19.13 -13.18
N SER A 354 -3.45 -19.39 -11.88
CA SER A 354 -4.67 -19.15 -11.11
C SER A 354 -4.36 -18.33 -9.85
N GLY A 355 -5.31 -17.53 -9.41
CA GLY A 355 -5.13 -16.72 -8.21
C GLY A 355 -5.04 -17.56 -6.94
N ILE A 356 -4.24 -17.08 -6.00
CA ILE A 356 -3.94 -17.72 -4.72
C ILE A 356 -4.34 -16.75 -3.62
N VAL A 357 -5.12 -17.23 -2.65
CA VAL A 357 -5.49 -16.46 -1.46
C VAL A 357 -5.04 -17.22 -0.22
N ARG A 358 -4.24 -16.56 0.63
CA ARG A 358 -3.87 -17.03 1.96
C ARG A 358 -4.43 -16.07 2.99
N GLU A 359 -5.12 -16.59 3.99
CA GLU A 359 -5.57 -15.83 5.16
C GLU A 359 -4.90 -16.41 6.40
N SER A 360 -4.36 -15.56 7.27
CA SER A 360 -3.67 -16.02 8.46
C SER A 360 -3.80 -15.05 9.62
N LYS A 361 -3.57 -15.58 10.82
CA LYS A 361 -3.49 -14.81 12.05
C LYS A 361 -2.19 -15.16 12.76
N ILE A 362 -1.48 -14.15 13.26
CA ILE A 362 -0.11 -14.28 13.79
C ILE A 362 0.04 -13.76 15.21
#